data_AF-A0A7S7NLE3-F1
#
_entry.id   AF-A0A7S7NLE3-F1
#
_cell.length_a   1.000
_cell.length_b   1.000
_cell.length_c   1.000
_cell.angle_alpha   90.00
_cell.angle_beta   90.00
_cell.angle_gamma   90.00
#
_symmetry.space_group_name_H-M   'P 1'
#
loop_
_entity.id
_entity.type
_entity.pdbx_description
1 polymer ?
#
loop_
_entity_poly.entity_id
_entity_poly.type
_entity_poly.pdbx_seq_one_letter_code
_entity_poly.pdbx_strand_id
1 'polypeptide(L)'
;MIGLIATAVLVALAVYVIFQRRLTPVEKERRRRVFVNRSRRTIEGVITEAGEDLIYYQYELRGVMYSASQDVSAIHPLLPLFPDRLIGPVSVKYDPRNPANSIVICEDWSGLTVKRESQDAIVE
;
A
#
# COMPACT_ATOMS: atom_id res chain seq x y z
N MET A 1 14.86 -12.51 48.35
CA MET A 1 13.47 -12.74 47.88
C MET A 1 12.91 -11.51 47.15
N ILE A 2 12.88 -10.32 47.74
CA ILE A 2 12.31 -9.11 47.12
C ILE A 2 12.96 -8.75 45.77
N GLY A 3 14.29 -8.84 45.66
CA GLY A 3 15.00 -8.56 44.41
C GLY A 3 14.67 -9.50 43.24
N LEU A 4 14.36 -10.78 43.53
CA LEU A 4 13.93 -11.76 42.53
C LEU A 4 12.50 -11.49 42.04
N ILE A 5 11.64 -11.02 42.93
CA ILE A 5 10.26 -10.64 42.58
C ILE A 5 10.27 -9.39 41.70
N ALA A 6 11.07 -8.38 42.06
CA ALA A 6 11.19 -7.15 41.29
C ALA A 6 11.72 -7.40 39.86
N THR A 7 12.75 -8.25 39.69
CA THR A 7 13.25 -8.61 38.36
C THR A 7 12.23 -9.39 37.54
N ALA A 8 11.53 -10.35 38.15
CA ALA A 8 10.48 -11.11 37.47
C ALA A 8 9.35 -10.20 36.95
N VAL A 9 8.93 -9.22 37.75
CA VAL A 9 7.90 -8.24 37.36
C VAL A 9 8.39 -7.37 36.19
N LEU A 10 9.63 -6.88 36.24
CA LEU A 10 10.20 -6.07 35.15
C LEU A 10 10.31 -6.86 33.85
N VAL A 11 10.73 -8.13 33.91
CA VAL A 11 10.80 -9.01 32.73
C VAL A 11 9.40 -9.27 32.17
N ALA A 12 8.43 -9.58 33.03
CA ALA A 12 7.04 -9.79 32.60
C ALA A 12 6.44 -8.54 31.93
N LEU A 13 6.71 -7.35 32.49
CA LEU A 13 6.28 -6.08 31.91
C LEU A 13 6.97 -5.83 30.56
N ALA A 14 8.27 -6.07 30.45
CA ALA A 14 9.00 -5.92 29.20
C ALA A 14 8.47 -6.87 28.11
N VAL A 15 8.23 -8.14 28.45
CA VAL A 15 7.63 -9.13 27.56
C VAL A 15 6.23 -8.68 27.13
N TYR A 16 5.38 -8.27 28.07
CA TYR A 16 4.03 -7.77 27.78
C TYR A 16 4.06 -6.57 26.82
N VAL A 17 4.95 -5.60 27.05
CA VAL A 17 5.13 -4.44 26.17
C VAL A 17 5.64 -4.84 24.80
N ILE A 18 6.58 -5.79 24.70
CA ILE A 18 7.09 -6.29 23.41
C ILE A 18 5.98 -7.00 22.62
N PHE A 19 5.16 -7.82 23.28
CA PHE A 19 4.03 -8.49 22.64
C PHE A 19 2.95 -7.50 22.19
N GLN A 20 2.62 -6.49 23.01
CA GLN A 20 1.70 -5.40 22.64
C GLN A 20 2.24 -4.54 21.48
N ARG A 21 3.56 -4.41 21.36
CA ARG A 21 4.20 -3.68 20.25
C ARG A 21 4.28 -4.47 18.94
N ARG A 22 3.81 -5.72 18.90
CA ARG A 22 3.70 -6.46 17.62
C ARG A 22 2.65 -5.80 16.75
N LEU A 23 3.14 -5.07 15.75
CA LEU A 23 2.34 -4.48 14.69
C LEU A 23 1.48 -5.53 14.02
N THR A 24 0.17 -5.27 13.97
CA THR A 24 -0.75 -6.09 13.19
C THR A 24 -0.33 -6.08 11.72
N PRO A 25 -0.62 -7.14 10.93
CA PRO A 25 -0.29 -7.17 9.51
C PRO A 25 -0.81 -5.94 8.74
N VAL A 26 -2.03 -5.51 9.06
CA VAL A 26 -2.68 -4.33 8.45
C VAL A 26 -1.91 -3.05 8.76
N GLU A 27 -1.52 -2.82 10.02
CA GLU A 27 -0.77 -1.61 10.39
C GLU A 27 0.66 -1.64 9.83
N LYS A 28 1.30 -2.82 9.79
CA LYS A 28 2.60 -2.99 9.12
C LYS A 28 2.50 -2.60 7.65
N GLU A 29 1.47 -3.06 6.96
CA GLU A 29 1.26 -2.78 5.55
C GLU A 29 0.92 -1.30 5.31
N ARG A 30 0.07 -0.70 6.16
CA ARG A 30 -0.20 0.75 6.16
C ARG A 30 1.09 1.56 6.29
N ARG A 31 1.98 1.20 7.21
CA ARG A 31 3.28 1.87 7.37
C ARG A 31 4.17 1.72 6.15
N ARG A 32 4.15 0.54 5.49
CA ARG A 32 4.86 0.33 4.23
C ARG A 32 4.36 1.30 3.17
N ARG A 33 3.04 1.40 2.97
CA ARG A 33 2.43 2.34 2.01
C ARG A 33 2.79 3.79 2.30
N VAL A 34 2.69 4.23 3.56
CA VAL A 34 3.09 5.59 3.98
C VAL A 34 4.57 5.84 3.69
N PHE A 35 5.44 4.85 3.96
CA PHE A 35 6.86 4.97 3.67
C PHE A 35 7.13 5.15 2.17
N VAL A 36 6.54 4.32 1.30
CA VAL A 36 6.69 4.45 -0.16
C VAL A 36 6.08 5.76 -0.65
N ASN A 37 4.93 6.19 -0.10
CA ASN A 37 4.24 7.42 -0.48
C ASN A 37 5.07 8.69 -0.21
N ARG A 38 5.94 8.68 0.80
CA ARG A 38 6.88 9.79 1.08
C ARG A 38 7.87 10.02 -0.06
N SER A 39 8.04 9.07 -0.97
CA SER A 39 8.79 9.26 -2.19
C SER A 39 8.16 10.38 -3.02
N ARG A 40 8.98 11.36 -3.42
CA ARG A 40 8.61 12.42 -4.36
C ARG A 40 8.63 11.92 -5.82
N ARG A 41 9.14 10.72 -6.07
CA ARG A 41 9.32 10.17 -7.42
C ARG A 41 8.13 9.30 -7.78
N THR A 42 7.57 9.57 -8.94
CA THR A 42 6.61 8.72 -9.64
C THR A 42 7.20 8.28 -10.97
N ILE A 43 6.75 7.16 -11.49
CA ILE A 43 7.07 6.66 -12.82
C ILE A 43 5.80 6.15 -13.48
N GLU A 44 5.75 6.22 -14.81
CA GLU A 44 4.64 5.62 -15.54
C GLU A 44 4.78 4.09 -15.53
N GLY A 45 3.64 3.44 -15.37
CA GLY A 45 3.50 2.00 -15.47
C GLY A 45 2.17 1.65 -16.12
N VAL A 46 1.88 0.36 -16.18
CA VAL A 46 0.65 -0.17 -16.72
C VAL A 46 0.09 -1.20 -15.75
N ILE A 47 -1.17 -1.04 -15.37
CA ILE A 47 -1.96 -2.07 -14.70
C ILE A 47 -2.28 -3.13 -15.75
N THR A 48 -1.85 -4.36 -15.48
CA THR A 48 -2.04 -5.51 -16.36
C THR A 48 -3.30 -6.30 -15.99
N GLU A 49 -3.66 -6.29 -14.70
CA GLU A 49 -4.83 -6.98 -14.16
C GLU A 49 -5.30 -6.24 -12.91
N ALA A 50 -6.61 -6.09 -12.75
CA ALA A 50 -7.21 -5.44 -11.60
C ALA A 50 -8.42 -6.24 -11.13
N GLY A 51 -8.31 -6.84 -9.95
CA GLY A 51 -9.42 -7.47 -9.24
C GLY A 51 -9.94 -6.59 -8.11
N GLU A 52 -10.87 -7.14 -7.33
CA GLU A 52 -11.47 -6.45 -6.18
C GLU A 52 -10.43 -6.12 -5.09
N ASP A 53 -9.62 -7.10 -4.69
CA ASP A 53 -8.66 -6.96 -3.60
C ASP A 53 -7.19 -6.87 -4.04
N LEU A 54 -6.90 -7.05 -5.33
CA LEU A 54 -5.53 -7.17 -5.81
C LEU A 54 -5.34 -6.51 -7.18
N ILE A 55 -4.31 -5.69 -7.31
CA ILE A 55 -3.94 -5.03 -8.56
C ILE A 55 -2.55 -5.48 -8.97
N TYR A 56 -2.40 -5.96 -10.21
CA TYR A 56 -1.11 -6.29 -10.82
C TYR A 56 -0.71 -5.19 -11.80
N TYR A 57 0.54 -4.77 -11.72
CA TYR A 57 1.08 -3.73 -12.59
C TYR A 57 2.55 -3.97 -12.87
N GLN A 58 3.01 -3.35 -13.95
CA GLN A 58 4.39 -3.35 -14.35
C GLN A 58 4.87 -1.94 -14.70
N TYR A 59 6.15 -1.69 -14.50
CA TYR A 59 6.78 -0.43 -14.88
C TYR A 59 8.26 -0.67 -15.19
N GLU A 60 8.84 0.20 -16.00
CA GLU A 60 10.25 0.11 -16.37
C GLU A 60 11.06 1.12 -15.57
N LEU A 61 12.15 0.67 -14.93
CA LEU A 61 13.09 1.55 -14.27
C LEU A 61 14.51 1.25 -14.76
N ARG A 62 15.11 2.19 -15.48
CA ARG A 62 16.48 2.09 -16.00
C ARG A 62 16.71 0.83 -16.86
N GLY A 63 15.78 0.53 -17.77
CA GLY A 63 15.87 -0.64 -18.66
C GLY A 63 15.45 -1.97 -18.01
N VAL A 64 15.04 -1.96 -16.73
CA VAL A 64 14.60 -3.15 -16.02
C VAL A 64 13.08 -3.11 -15.84
N MET A 65 12.40 -4.12 -16.35
CA MET A 65 10.97 -4.33 -16.14
C MET A 65 10.73 -4.90 -14.75
N TYR A 66 9.95 -4.19 -13.94
CA TYR A 66 9.46 -4.66 -12.66
C TYR A 66 7.99 -5.03 -12.80
N SER A 67 7.63 -6.18 -12.24
CA SER A 67 6.23 -6.60 -12.06
C SER A 67 5.94 -6.66 -10.57
N ALA A 68 4.80 -6.11 -10.16
CA ALA A 68 4.37 -6.11 -8.77
C ALA A 68 2.86 -6.33 -8.67
N SER A 69 2.45 -6.81 -7.50
CA SER A 69 1.06 -6.82 -7.09
C SER A 69 0.87 -5.97 -5.84
N GLN A 70 -0.30 -5.35 -5.72
CA GLN A 70 -0.68 -4.59 -4.55
C GLN A 70 -2.01 -5.09 -4.03
N ASP A 71 -1.99 -5.62 -2.80
CA ASP A 71 -3.19 -5.88 -2.01
C ASP A 71 -3.84 -4.54 -1.64
N VAL A 72 -5.09 -4.38 -2.06
CA VAL A 72 -5.92 -3.20 -1.87
C VAL A 72 -7.13 -3.46 -0.98
N SER A 73 -7.28 -4.65 -0.41
CA SER A 73 -8.41 -5.02 0.48
C SER A 73 -8.62 -4.01 1.61
N ALA A 74 -7.53 -3.60 2.27
CA ALA A 74 -7.56 -2.64 3.37
C ALA A 74 -7.90 -1.20 2.94
N ILE A 75 -7.84 -0.89 1.65
CA ILE A 75 -8.10 0.43 1.06
C ILE A 75 -9.13 0.35 -0.07
N HIS A 76 -9.94 -0.71 -0.11
CA HIS A 76 -10.99 -0.92 -1.09
C HIS A 76 -11.94 0.29 -1.24
N PRO A 77 -12.33 1.02 -0.16
CA PRO A 77 -13.16 2.23 -0.30
C PRO A 77 -12.55 3.36 -1.16
N LEU A 78 -11.26 3.30 -1.49
CA LEU A 78 -10.57 4.27 -2.35
C LEU A 78 -10.56 3.86 -3.83
N LEU A 79 -10.99 2.64 -4.15
CA LEU A 79 -11.06 2.13 -5.51
C LEU A 79 -12.35 2.60 -6.22
N PRO A 80 -12.34 2.71 -7.55
CA PRO A 80 -13.58 2.91 -8.30
C PRO A 80 -14.51 1.69 -8.18
N LEU A 81 -15.80 1.88 -8.45
CA LEU A 81 -16.81 0.81 -8.39
C LEU A 81 -16.53 -0.37 -9.34
N PHE A 82 -15.75 -0.15 -10.40
CA PHE A 82 -15.45 -1.16 -11.42
C PHE A 82 -13.93 -1.33 -11.57
N PRO A 83 -13.30 -2.26 -10.83
CA PRO A 83 -11.85 -2.49 -10.86
C PRO A 83 -11.32 -2.86 -12.25
N ASP A 84 -12.09 -3.60 -13.07
CA ASP A 84 -11.70 -3.98 -14.43
C ASP A 84 -11.38 -2.76 -15.33
N ARG A 85 -11.97 -1.60 -15.02
CA ARG A 85 -11.71 -0.34 -15.75
C ARG A 85 -10.37 0.30 -15.39
N LEU A 86 -9.62 -0.26 -14.44
CA LEU A 86 -8.30 0.22 -14.04
C LEU A 86 -7.17 -0.30 -14.94
N ILE A 87 -7.42 -1.31 -15.78
CA ILE A 87 -6.40 -1.84 -16.71
C ILE A 87 -5.96 -0.71 -17.65
N GLY A 88 -4.65 -0.45 -17.70
CA GLY A 88 -4.08 0.62 -18.50
C GLY A 88 -3.06 1.49 -17.76
N PRO A 89 -2.79 2.72 -18.24
CA PRO A 89 -1.76 3.59 -17.72
C PRO A 89 -1.99 3.98 -16.25
N VAL A 90 -0.92 3.90 -15.45
CA VAL A 90 -0.94 4.22 -14.03
C VAL A 90 0.33 4.97 -13.64
N SER A 91 0.23 5.87 -12.66
CA SER A 91 1.41 6.39 -11.97
C SER A 91 1.80 5.45 -10.85
N VAL A 92 3.08 5.08 -10.79
CA VAL A 92 3.65 4.19 -9.76
C VAL A 92 4.58 4.99 -8.85
N LYS A 93 4.40 4.86 -7.53
CA LYS A 93 5.40 5.26 -6.56
C LYS A 93 6.24 4.06 -6.16
N TYR A 94 7.54 4.26 -6.03
CA TYR A 94 8.48 3.22 -5.64
C TYR A 94 9.54 3.77 -4.68
N ASP A 95 10.15 2.87 -3.91
CA ASP A 95 11.36 3.16 -3.15
C ASP A 95 12.59 3.05 -4.07
N PRO A 96 13.36 4.13 -4.31
CA PRO A 96 14.55 4.08 -5.17
C PRO A 96 15.64 3.12 -4.68
N ARG A 97 15.65 2.76 -3.39
CA ARG A 97 16.60 1.78 -2.82
C ARG A 97 16.12 0.33 -3.01
N ASN A 98 14.82 0.14 -3.22
CA ASN A 98 14.20 -1.15 -3.46
C ASN A 98 13.01 -0.97 -4.42
N PRO A 99 13.23 -0.94 -5.74
CA PRO A 99 12.17 -0.66 -6.71
C PRO A 99 10.99 -1.65 -6.58
N ALA A 100 11.25 -2.94 -6.31
CA ALA A 100 10.20 -3.92 -6.08
C ALA A 100 9.19 -3.50 -4.98
N ASN A 101 9.63 -2.67 -4.02
CA ASN A 101 8.73 -2.00 -3.09
C ASN A 101 8.07 -0.79 -3.75
N SER A 102 6.91 -1.04 -4.35
CA SER A 102 6.12 -0.06 -5.09
C SER A 102 4.63 -0.10 -4.70
N ILE A 103 3.91 0.96 -5.07
CA ILE A 103 2.45 1.13 -4.90
C ILE A 103 1.87 1.96 -6.06
N VAL A 104 0.61 1.72 -6.38
CA VAL A 104 -0.21 2.53 -7.32
C VAL A 104 -1.27 3.36 -6.60
N ILE A 105 -1.59 3.01 -5.35
CA ILE A 105 -2.56 3.73 -4.52
C ILE A 105 -2.23 3.60 -3.04
N CYS A 106 -2.58 4.60 -2.23
CA CYS A 106 -2.63 4.53 -0.78
C CYS A 106 -3.62 5.57 -0.23
N GLU A 107 -3.69 5.65 1.10
CA GLU A 107 -4.61 6.49 1.84
C GLU A 107 -4.55 7.98 1.46
N ASP A 108 -3.35 8.48 1.17
CA ASP A 108 -3.11 9.91 0.92
C ASP A 108 -2.74 10.22 -0.54
N TRP A 109 -2.76 9.23 -1.44
CA TRP A 109 -2.35 9.41 -2.83
C TRP A 109 -2.89 8.30 -3.75
N SER A 110 -3.28 8.67 -4.97
CA SER A 110 -3.68 7.72 -6.01
C SER A 110 -2.97 8.03 -7.33
N GLY A 111 -2.41 6.98 -7.94
CA GLY A 111 -1.88 7.01 -9.30
C GLY A 111 -2.83 6.41 -10.34
N LEU A 112 -4.04 5.99 -9.93
CA LEU A 112 -5.04 5.38 -10.80
C LEU A 112 -5.65 6.43 -11.74
N THR A 113 -5.67 6.12 -13.04
CA THR A 113 -6.29 6.98 -14.06
C THR A 113 -7.74 6.57 -14.26
N VAL A 114 -8.64 6.96 -13.36
CA VAL A 114 -10.06 6.72 -13.58
C VAL A 114 -10.60 7.81 -14.51
N LYS A 115 -11.10 7.44 -15.69
CA LYS A 115 -11.90 8.33 -16.53
C LYS A 115 -13.14 8.67 -15.70
N ARG A 116 -13.21 9.89 -15.16
CA ARG A 116 -14.40 10.38 -14.47
C ARG A 116 -15.50 10.46 -15.52
N GLU A 117 -16.32 9.41 -15.64
CA GLU A 117 -17.59 9.51 -16.36
C GLU A 117 -18.37 10.62 -15.65
N SER A 118 -18.58 11.69 -16.42
CA SER A 118 -19.29 12.90 -16.07
C SER A 118 -20.58 12.57 -15.34
N GLN A 119 -20.75 13.17 -14.16
CA GLN A 119 -22.02 13.28 -13.42
C GLN A 119 -23.04 14.17 -14.15
N ASP A 120 -23.04 14.20 -15.49
CA ASP A 120 -23.84 15.10 -16.32
C ASP A 120 -25.06 14.40 -16.97
N ALA A 121 -25.28 13.12 -16.67
CA ALA A 121 -26.39 12.35 -17.26
C ALA A 121 -27.66 12.27 -16.39
N ILE A 122 -27.78 13.05 -15.31
CA ILE A 122 -28.99 13.08 -14.44
C ILE A 122 -29.49 14.52 -14.22
N VAL A 123 -29.35 15.38 -15.22
CA VAL A 123 -30.12 16.63 -15.30
C VAL A 123 -30.52 16.85 -16.76
N GLU A 124 -31.41 16.02 -17.28
CA GLU A 124 -32.28 16.38 -18.40
C GLU A 124 -33.74 16.21 -17.96
#